data_AF-A0A410G1I7-F1
#
_entry.id   AF-A0A410G1I7-F1
#
_cell.length_a   1.000
_cell.length_b   1.000
_cell.length_c   1.000
_cell.angle_alpha   90.00
_cell.angle_beta   90.00
_cell.angle_gamma   90.00
#
_symmetry.space_group_name_H-M   'P 1'
#
loop_
_entity.id
_entity.type
_entity.pdbx_description
1 polymer ?
#
loop_
_entity_poly.entity_id
_entity_poly.type
_entity_poly.pdbx_seq_one_letter_code
_entity_poly.pdbx_strand_id
1 'polypeptide(L)'
;MKTIVAIALSFLVFFQSVGIGLSDMFMMKDLVEHAKYHSEEFGDDLFTFFEKHYGELKAEHQKNHQEEKSQHEKLPFQHNNCNHLVAEVVIPTYELPHGKTLVSYTANPHFFYQNLYSYLERVSIFQPPKIA
;
A
#
# COMPACT_ATOMS: atom_id res chain seq x y z
N MET A 1 0.61 5.11 29.86
CA MET A 1 -0.21 4.25 28.97
C MET A 1 0.13 4.46 27.49
N LYS A 2 0.08 5.68 26.93
CA LYS A 2 0.38 5.95 25.50
C LYS A 2 1.76 5.43 25.05
N THR A 3 2.81 5.62 25.86
CA THR A 3 4.17 5.16 25.53
C THR A 3 4.29 3.65 25.46
N ILE A 4 3.63 2.90 26.36
CA ILE A 4 3.66 1.43 26.36
C ILE A 4 2.94 0.91 25.12
N VAL A 5 1.80 1.50 24.76
CA VAL A 5 1.06 1.15 23.54
C VAL A 5 1.90 1.45 22.29
N ALA A 6 2.58 2.59 22.25
CA ALA A 6 3.48 2.94 21.15
C ALA A 6 4.65 1.95 21.03
N ILE A 7 5.29 1.58 22.14
CA ILE A 7 6.37 0.59 22.16
C ILE A 7 5.87 -0.77 21.66
N ALA A 8 4.72 -1.24 22.16
CA ALA A 8 4.11 -2.51 21.73
C ALA A 8 3.79 -2.50 20.23
N LEU A 9 3.24 -1.40 19.72
CA LEU A 9 2.93 -1.25 18.30
C LEU A 9 4.21 -1.19 17.44
N SER A 10 5.25 -0.49 17.90
CA SER A 10 6.55 -0.47 17.20
C SER A 10 7.16 -1.86 17.09
N PHE A 11 7.11 -2.66 18.17
CA PHE A 11 7.58 -4.05 18.12
C PHE A 11 6.72 -4.90 17.19
N LEU A 12 5.40 -4.75 17.24
CA LEU A 12 4.49 -5.49 16.34
C LEU A 12 4.83 -5.20 14.86
N VAL A 13 4.97 -3.92 14.49
CA VAL A 13 5.32 -3.52 13.12
C VAL A 13 6.72 -4.02 12.75
N PHE A 14 7.69 -3.93 13.66
CA PHE A 14 9.04 -4.44 13.44
C PHE A 14 9.04 -5.94 13.15
N PHE A 15 8.42 -6.77 14.00
CA PHE A 15 8.37 -8.22 13.81
C PHE A 15 7.65 -8.61 12.52
N GLN A 16 6.59 -7.89 12.15
CA GLN A 16 5.91 -8.07 10.86
C GLN A 16 6.81 -7.70 9.68
N SER A 17 7.64 -6.65 9.80
CA SER A 17 8.54 -6.19 8.74
C SER A 17 9.71 -7.15 8.48
N VAL A 18 10.21 -7.82 9.52
CA VAL A 18 11.24 -8.86 9.40
C VAL A 18 10.62 -10.19 8.95
N GLY A 19 9.29 -10.28 8.91
CA GLY A 19 8.58 -11.46 8.46
C GLY A 19 8.59 -12.59 9.48
N ILE A 20 8.55 -12.25 10.77
CA ILE A 20 8.40 -13.21 11.86
C ILE A 20 6.90 -13.45 12.09
N GLY A 21 6.45 -14.66 11.79
CA GLY A 21 5.08 -15.10 11.98
C GLY A 21 4.83 -15.72 13.35
N LEU A 22 3.56 -15.87 13.73
CA LEU A 22 3.19 -16.58 14.96
C LEU A 22 3.59 -18.06 14.92
N SER A 23 3.58 -18.69 13.75
CA SER A 23 4.04 -20.08 13.57
C SER A 23 5.51 -20.24 13.95
N ASP A 24 6.35 -19.26 13.60
CA ASP A 24 7.78 -19.28 13.90
C ASP A 24 8.04 -19.29 15.40
N MET A 25 7.20 -18.60 16.18
CA MET A 25 7.29 -18.60 17.64
C MET A 25 7.11 -20.00 18.25
N PHE A 26 6.24 -20.83 17.66
CA PHE A 26 6.03 -22.21 18.12
C PHE A 26 7.19 -23.15 17.76
N MET A 27 7.95 -22.82 16.70
CA MET A 27 9.07 -23.62 16.19
C MET A 27 10.42 -23.23 16.82
N MET A 28 10.45 -22.21 17.68
CA MET A 28 11.68 -21.75 18.36
C MET A 28 12.34 -22.84 19.21
N LYS A 29 11.55 -23.77 19.77
CA LYS A 29 12.11 -24.90 20.52
C LYS A 29 12.93 -25.81 19.60
N ASP A 30 12.37 -26.16 18.44
CA ASP A 30 13.03 -27.03 17.45
C ASP A 30 14.31 -26.38 16.91
N LEU A 31 14.30 -25.05 16.72
CA LEU A 31 15.50 -24.28 16.34
C LEU A 31 16.62 -24.43 17.38
N VAL A 32 16.32 -24.25 18.67
CA VAL A 32 17.32 -24.33 19.75
C VAL A 32 17.86 -25.77 19.89
N GLU A 33 16.98 -26.77 19.78
CA GLU A 33 17.37 -28.18 19.85
C GLU A 33 18.29 -28.56 18.69
N HIS A 34 17.96 -28.13 17.46
CA HIS A 34 18.77 -28.40 16.28
C HIS A 34 20.11 -27.65 16.29
N ALA A 35 20.13 -26.40 16.78
CA ALA A 35 21.39 -25.66 16.98
C ALA A 35 22.29 -26.34 18.02
N LYS A 36 21.71 -26.91 19.07
CA LYS A 36 22.46 -27.68 20.07
C LYS A 36 23.03 -28.97 19.48
N TYR A 37 22.24 -29.72 18.71
CA TYR A 37 22.69 -30.89 17.98
C TYR A 37 23.89 -30.57 17.08
N HIS A 38 23.82 -29.48 16.32
CA HIS A 38 24.92 -29.01 15.48
C HIS A 38 26.19 -28.64 16.25
N SER A 39 26.04 -28.05 17.43
CA SER A 39 27.16 -27.74 18.31
C SER A 39 27.81 -28.99 18.88
N GLU A 40 27.02 -30.00 19.25
CA GLU A 40 27.50 -31.26 19.84
C GLU A 40 28.12 -32.22 18.81
N GLU A 41 27.51 -32.39 17.64
CA GLU A 41 27.94 -33.37 16.64
C GLU A 41 28.93 -32.80 15.62
N PHE A 42 28.74 -31.55 15.17
CA PHE A 42 29.55 -30.93 14.13
C PHE A 42 30.50 -29.85 14.66
N GLY A 43 30.38 -29.46 15.93
CA GLY A 43 31.19 -28.40 16.54
C GLY A 43 30.83 -27.00 16.01
N ASP A 44 29.65 -26.84 15.42
CA ASP A 44 29.21 -25.56 14.89
C ASP A 44 28.95 -24.55 16.02
N ASP A 45 29.40 -23.32 15.81
CA ASP A 45 28.93 -22.18 16.60
C ASP A 45 27.57 -21.69 16.06
N LEU A 46 26.91 -20.81 16.83
CA LEU A 46 25.61 -20.28 16.45
C LEU A 46 25.63 -19.57 15.10
N PHE A 47 26.71 -18.85 14.76
CA PHE A 47 26.80 -18.11 13.51
C PHE A 47 26.90 -19.05 12.31
N THR A 48 27.77 -20.06 12.41
CA THR A 48 27.96 -21.11 11.41
C THR A 48 26.67 -21.90 11.20
N PHE A 49 25.94 -22.20 12.28
CA PHE A 49 24.61 -22.79 12.19
C PHE A 49 23.64 -21.91 11.37
N PHE A 50 23.56 -20.60 11.67
CA PHE A 50 22.70 -19.70 10.90
C PHE A 50 23.11 -19.60 9.43
N GLU A 51 24.41 -19.56 9.12
CA GLU A 51 24.91 -19.58 7.74
C GLU A 51 24.51 -20.87 7.00
N LYS A 52 24.59 -22.03 7.65
CA LYS A 52 24.20 -23.33 7.10
C LYS A 52 22.69 -23.52 6.94
N HIS A 53 21.85 -22.79 7.66
CA HIS A 53 20.38 -23.00 7.63
C HIS A 53 19.60 -21.85 6.98
N TYR A 54 20.16 -20.64 6.99
CA TYR A 54 19.52 -19.40 6.54
C TYR A 54 20.42 -18.49 5.68
N GLY A 55 21.72 -18.78 5.58
CA GLY A 55 22.70 -17.98 4.86
C GLY A 55 23.23 -18.63 3.58
N GLU A 56 24.46 -18.29 3.23
CA GLU A 56 25.06 -18.68 1.94
C GLU A 56 25.35 -20.19 1.86
N LEU A 57 25.63 -20.82 2.99
CA LEU A 57 26.00 -22.24 3.07
C LEU A 57 24.79 -23.19 3.02
N LYS A 58 23.56 -22.66 3.02
CA LYS A 58 22.33 -23.45 3.06
C LYS A 58 22.21 -24.49 1.95
N ALA A 59 22.52 -24.09 0.72
CA ALA A 59 22.40 -24.99 -0.44
C ALA A 59 23.40 -26.16 -0.36
N GLU A 60 24.61 -25.90 0.11
CA GLU A 60 25.64 -26.92 0.31
C GLU A 60 25.28 -27.85 1.47
N HIS A 61 24.88 -27.28 2.61
CA HIS A 61 24.48 -28.05 3.78
C HIS A 61 23.29 -28.99 3.46
N GLN A 62 22.26 -28.48 2.78
CA GLN A 62 21.10 -29.29 2.35
C GLN A 62 21.48 -30.42 1.39
N LYS A 63 22.52 -30.24 0.57
CA LYS A 63 23.00 -31.27 -0.37
C LYS A 63 23.77 -32.37 0.35
N ASN A 64 24.59 -32.00 1.34
CA ASN A 64 25.48 -32.93 2.05
C ASN A 64 24.78 -33.68 3.18
N HIS A 65 23.73 -33.09 3.77
CA HIS A 65 22.99 -33.64 4.91
C HIS A 65 21.50 -33.85 4.56
N GLN A 66 21.23 -34.80 3.67
CA GLN A 66 19.84 -35.08 3.23
C GLN A 66 19.01 -35.79 4.30
N GLU A 67 19.67 -36.47 5.23
CA GLU A 67 19.08 -37.15 6.39
C GLU A 67 18.34 -36.18 7.33
N GLU A 68 18.78 -34.92 7.38
CA GLU A 68 18.22 -33.89 8.26
C GLU A 68 17.02 -33.16 7.66
N LYS A 69 16.63 -33.48 6.41
CA LYS A 69 15.59 -32.76 5.67
C LYS A 69 14.26 -32.65 6.42
N SER A 70 13.84 -33.70 7.13
CA SER A 70 12.59 -33.68 7.91
C SER A 70 12.67 -32.80 9.17
N GLN A 71 13.87 -32.58 9.69
CA GLN A 71 14.13 -31.67 10.80
C GLN A 71 14.18 -30.23 10.30
N HIS A 72 14.75 -30.00 9.10
CA HIS A 72 14.75 -28.68 8.48
C HIS A 72 13.33 -28.16 8.31
N GLU A 73 12.35 -28.97 7.90
CA GLU A 73 10.94 -28.54 7.76
C GLU A 73 10.30 -28.04 9.07
N LYS A 74 10.89 -28.37 10.22
CA LYS A 74 10.44 -27.92 11.54
C LYS A 74 11.12 -26.63 12.01
N LEU A 75 12.06 -26.10 11.24
CA LEU A 75 12.73 -24.86 11.58
C LEU A 75 11.87 -23.64 11.22
N PRO A 76 11.88 -22.58 12.05
CA PRO A 76 11.16 -21.34 11.77
C PRO A 76 11.72 -20.62 10.53
N PHE A 77 10.98 -19.62 10.04
CA PHE A 77 11.41 -18.68 8.98
C PHE A 77 11.64 -19.32 7.60
N GLN A 78 11.00 -20.46 7.32
CA GLN A 78 11.07 -21.13 6.02
C GLN A 78 9.96 -20.75 5.05
N HIS A 79 9.02 -19.91 5.49
CA HIS A 79 7.95 -19.42 4.63
C HIS A 79 8.47 -18.28 3.73
N ASN A 80 7.97 -18.25 2.49
CA ASN A 80 8.27 -17.14 1.59
C ASN A 80 7.53 -15.91 2.09
N ASN A 81 8.25 -14.96 2.66
CA ASN A 81 7.76 -13.64 3.06
C ASN A 81 7.41 -12.73 1.85
N CYS A 82 6.83 -13.28 0.79
CA CYS A 82 6.12 -12.49 -0.19
C CYS A 82 4.72 -12.20 0.39
N ASN A 83 4.69 -11.36 1.42
CA ASN A 83 3.46 -10.72 1.87
C ASN A 83 3.00 -9.79 0.74
N HIS A 84 2.32 -10.35 -0.26
CA HIS A 84 1.44 -9.58 -1.14
C HIS A 84 0.30 -9.07 -0.27
N LEU A 85 0.55 -8.02 0.50
CA LEU A 85 -0.49 -7.27 1.18
C LEU A 85 -1.21 -6.51 0.07
N VAL A 86 -2.17 -7.18 -0.57
CA VAL A 86 -3.14 -6.52 -1.45
C VAL A 86 -4.04 -5.69 -0.54
N ALA A 87 -3.58 -4.48 -0.21
CA ALA A 87 -4.41 -3.47 0.40
C ALA A 87 -5.33 -2.93 -0.68
N GLU A 88 -6.51 -3.54 -0.83
CA GLU A 88 -7.57 -2.98 -1.66
C GLU A 88 -8.14 -1.76 -0.95
N VAL A 89 -7.64 -0.57 -1.31
CA VAL A 89 -8.15 0.70 -0.79
C VAL A 89 -9.39 1.08 -1.60
N VAL A 90 -10.56 0.77 -1.07
CA VAL A 90 -11.83 1.28 -1.60
C VAL A 90 -12.05 2.69 -1.05
N ILE A 91 -11.85 3.71 -1.90
CA ILE A 91 -12.21 5.09 -1.59
C ILE A 91 -13.69 5.27 -1.99
N PRO A 92 -14.65 5.35 -1.05
CA PRO A 92 -16.03 5.67 -1.41
C PRO A 92 -16.08 7.09 -1.96
N THR A 93 -16.50 7.22 -3.21
CA THR A 93 -16.84 8.52 -3.80
C THR A 93 -18.14 9.01 -3.18
N TYR A 94 -18.05 9.98 -2.26
CA TYR A 94 -19.23 10.69 -1.77
C TYR A 94 -19.58 11.80 -2.75
N GLU A 95 -20.74 11.71 -3.40
CA GLU A 95 -21.31 12.87 -4.09
C GLU A 95 -21.85 13.84 -3.05
N LEU A 96 -21.12 14.93 -2.81
CA LEU A 96 -21.65 16.06 -2.05
C LEU A 96 -22.76 16.72 -2.89
N PRO A 97 -24.01 16.78 -2.41
CA PRO A 97 -25.06 17.50 -3.12
C PRO A 97 -24.70 18.98 -3.11
N HIS A 98 -24.21 19.48 -4.24
CA HIS A 98 -23.98 20.91 -4.43
C HIS A 98 -25.35 21.59 -4.56
N GLY A 99 -25.79 22.24 -3.49
CA GLY A 99 -26.94 23.13 -3.56
C GLY A 99 -26.67 24.20 -4.61
N LYS A 100 -27.51 24.29 -5.65
CA LYS A 100 -27.42 25.38 -6.62
C LYS A 100 -27.71 26.70 -5.89
N THR A 101 -26.68 27.51 -5.67
CA THR A 101 -26.85 28.86 -5.15
C THR A 101 -27.66 29.66 -6.17
N LEU A 102 -28.88 30.06 -5.81
CA LEU A 102 -29.67 30.96 -6.65
C LEU A 102 -29.06 32.36 -6.52
N VAL A 103 -28.26 32.78 -7.50
CA VAL A 103 -27.73 34.14 -7.56
C VAL A 103 -28.89 35.07 -7.93
N SER A 104 -29.41 35.82 -6.96
CA SER A 104 -30.36 36.89 -7.22
C SER A 104 -29.61 38.08 -7.83
N TYR A 105 -29.62 38.19 -9.15
CA TYR A 105 -29.17 39.39 -9.82
C TYR A 105 -30.26 40.46 -9.70
N THR A 106 -30.02 41.48 -8.89
CA THR A 106 -30.71 42.76 -9.06
C THR A 106 -30.14 43.42 -10.32
N ALA A 107 -30.72 43.07 -11.47
CA ALA A 107 -30.46 43.78 -12.71
C ALA A 107 -30.98 45.21 -12.53
N ASN A 108 -30.08 46.14 -12.24
CA ASN A 108 -30.33 47.56 -12.42
C ASN A 108 -29.74 47.90 -13.79
N PRO A 109 -30.51 47.82 -14.90
CA PRO A 109 -29.99 48.14 -16.22
C PRO A 109 -29.86 49.66 -16.34
N HIS A 110 -28.80 50.21 -15.76
CA HIS A 110 -28.35 51.59 -16.03
C HIS A 110 -27.65 51.71 -17.40
N PHE A 111 -27.89 50.75 -18.30
CA PHE A 111 -27.36 50.73 -19.65
C PHE A 111 -28.51 50.89 -20.64
N PHE A 112 -28.45 51.96 -21.43
CA PHE A 112 -29.31 52.14 -22.59
C PHE A 112 -28.43 52.44 -23.81
N TYR A 113 -28.77 51.83 -24.93
CA TYR A 113 -28.06 52.07 -26.19
C TYR A 113 -28.52 53.39 -26.79
N GLN A 114 -27.57 54.28 -27.06
CA GLN A 114 -27.82 55.46 -27.89
C GLN A 114 -27.49 55.11 -29.33
N ASN A 115 -28.44 55.39 -30.23
CA ASN A 115 -28.21 55.23 -31.67
C ASN A 115 -27.39 56.42 -32.17
N LEU A 116 -26.09 56.20 -32.37
CA LEU A 116 -25.14 57.21 -32.85
C LEU A 116 -24.94 57.17 -34.37
N TYR A 117 -25.74 56.40 -35.10
CA TYR A 117 -25.62 56.32 -36.55
C TYR A 117 -26.28 57.52 -37.21
N SER A 118 -25.53 58.20 -38.08
CA SER A 118 -26.05 59.24 -38.97
C SER A 118 -25.94 58.75 -40.40
N TYR A 119 -27.08 58.62 -41.08
CA TYR A 119 -27.15 58.24 -42.49
C TYR A 119 -27.71 59.41 -43.29
N LEU A 120 -27.12 59.67 -44.46
CA LEU A 120 -27.59 60.70 -45.39
C LEU A 120 -28.97 60.37 -45.98
N GLU A 121 -29.34 59.10 -46.05
CA GLU A 121 -30.68 58.64 -46.41
C GLU A 121 -31.04 57.38 -45.60
N ARG A 122 -32.31 57.22 -45.22
CA ARG A 122 -32.77 56.07 -44.44
C ARG A 122 -32.84 54.83 -45.33
N VAL A 123 -31.89 53.91 -45.18
CA VAL A 123 -31.96 52.62 -45.85
C VAL A 123 -32.95 51.71 -45.09
N SER A 124 -33.91 51.13 -45.81
CA SER A 124 -34.83 50.14 -45.21
C SER A 124 -34.03 48.93 -44.75
N ILE A 125 -34.01 48.70 -43.44
CA ILE A 125 -33.26 47.60 -42.79
C ILE A 125 -33.95 46.24 -42.95
N PHE A 126 -35.20 46.23 -43.40
CA PHE A 126 -35.98 45.02 -43.57
C PHE A 126 -35.86 44.52 -45.01
N GLN A 127 -35.16 43.40 -45.18
CA GLN A 127 -35.38 42.56 -46.35
C GLN A 127 -36.70 41.79 -46.14
N PRO A 128 -37.59 41.72 -47.14
CA PRO A 128 -38.78 40.90 -47.02
C PRO A 128 -38.40 39.42 -46.80
N PRO A 129 -39.17 38.65 -46.01
CA PRO A 129 -38.94 37.23 -45.81
C PRO A 129 -38.92 36.53 -47.17
N LYS A 130 -37.86 35.77 -47.46
CA LYS A 130 -37.71 35.19 -48.80
C LYS A 130 -38.62 34.01 -49.08
N ILE A 131 -39.21 33.33 -48.08
CA ILE A 131 -40.15 32.20 -48.26
C ILE A 131 -41.07 32.07 -47.03
N ALA A 132 -42.33 31.69 -47.24
CA ALA A 132 -43.35 31.34 -46.23
C ALA A 132 -43.46 29.82 -46.05
#